data_AF-A0A3N5YWL5-F1
#
_entry.id   AF-A0A3N5YWL5-F1
#
_cell.length_a   1.000
_cell.length_b   1.000
_cell.length_c   1.000
_cell.angle_alpha   90.00
_cell.angle_beta   90.00
_cell.angle_gamma   90.00
#
_symmetry.space_group_name_H-M   'P 1'
#
loop_
_entity.id
_entity.type
_entity.pdbx_description
1 polymer ?
#
loop_
_entity_poly.entity_id
_entity_poly.type
_entity_poly.pdbx_seq_one_letter_code
_entity_poly.pdbx_strand_id
1 'polypeptide(L)' 'MAETPGGIPNRAWFKASEVCELAGIQPYVLRSWESEFPSLGVSRGEGKPRVYRREDVELVLRIKRLVVGEGLTLSGV' A
#
# COMPACT_ATOMS: atom_id res chain seq x y z
N MET A 1 -22.99 4.70 -12.02
CA MET A 1 -21.66 4.12 -12.25
C MET A 1 -20.80 4.43 -11.02
N ALA A 2 -20.86 3.56 -10.01
CA ALA A 2 -20.01 3.62 -8.81
C ALA A 2 -20.16 2.26 -8.10
N GLU A 3 -19.62 1.23 -8.71
CA GLU A 3 -19.51 -0.08 -8.11
C GLU A 3 -18.44 -0.02 -7.02
N THR A 4 -18.88 -0.01 -5.76
CA THR A 4 -18.04 -0.25 -4.59
C THR A 4 -17.82 -1.76 -4.50
N PRO A 5 -16.59 -2.30 -4.58
CA PRO A 5 -16.32 -3.64 -4.09
C PRO A 5 -15.68 -3.49 -2.71
N GLY A 6 -16.54 -3.38 -1.69
CA GLY A 6 -16.18 -3.35 -0.27
C GLY A 6 -15.68 -4.70 0.26
N GLY A 7 -14.75 -5.33 -0.44
CA GLY A 7 -14.09 -6.55 0.00
C GLY A 7 -12.79 -6.68 -0.76
N ILE A 8 -11.68 -6.75 -0.03
CA ILE A 8 -10.37 -7.10 -0.60
C ILE A 8 -10.60 -8.33 -1.49
N PRO A 9 -10.52 -8.20 -2.83
CA PRO A 9 -10.83 -9.31 -3.71
C PRO A 9 -9.91 -10.47 -3.36
N ASN A 10 -10.40 -11.72 -3.41
CA ASN A 10 -9.62 -12.93 -3.10
C ASN A 10 -8.55 -13.19 -4.18
N ARG A 11 -7.62 -12.25 -4.30
CA ARG A 11 -6.50 -12.22 -5.22
C ARG A 11 -5.26 -12.36 -4.35
N ALA A 12 -4.41 -13.33 -4.67
CA ALA A 12 -3.18 -13.55 -3.92
C ALA A 12 -2.23 -12.35 -3.98
N TRP A 13 -2.37 -11.50 -5.01
CA TRP A 13 -1.48 -10.38 -5.29
C TRP A 13 -2.25 -9.13 -5.77
N PHE A 14 -1.78 -7.97 -5.30
CA PHE A 14 -2.24 -6.61 -5.57
C PHE A 14 -1.10 -5.84 -6.24
N LYS A 15 -1.44 -4.85 -7.06
CA LYS A 15 -0.47 -3.91 -7.65
C LYS A 15 -0.35 -2.68 -6.76
N ALA A 16 0.75 -1.93 -6.90
CA ALA A 16 0.96 -0.67 -6.16
C ALA A 16 -0.26 0.27 -6.24
N SER A 17 -0.82 0.44 -7.45
CA SER A 17 -2.02 1.25 -7.68
C SER A 17 -3.24 0.74 -6.89
N GLU A 18 -3.48 -0.57 -6.87
CA GLU A 18 -4.61 -1.15 -6.12
C GLU A 18 -4.42 -0.96 -4.61
N VAL A 19 -3.19 -1.17 -4.10
CA VAL A 19 -2.88 -0.93 -2.69
C VAL A 19 -3.09 0.53 -2.32
N CYS A 20 -2.67 1.43 -3.20
CA CYS A 20 -2.85 2.87 -3.07
C CYS A 20 -4.34 3.24 -2.94
N GLU A 21 -5.19 2.66 -3.80
CA GLU A 21 -6.65 2.87 -3.76
C GLU A 21 -7.30 2.21 -2.54
N LEU A 22 -6.93 0.98 -2.20
CA LEU A 22 -7.46 0.25 -1.03
C LEU A 22 -7.09 0.93 0.28
N ALA A 23 -5.83 1.36 0.42
CA ALA A 23 -5.37 2.07 1.60
C ALA A 23 -5.79 3.55 1.58
N GLY A 24 -6.21 4.09 0.43
CA GLY A 24 -6.50 5.51 0.26
C GLY A 24 -5.29 6.37 0.64
N ILE A 25 -4.12 6.04 0.11
CA ILE A 25 -2.88 6.81 0.23
C ILE A 25 -2.45 7.30 -1.15
N GLN A 26 -1.43 8.15 -1.23
CA GLN A 26 -0.87 8.60 -2.51
C GLN A 26 0.30 7.69 -2.93
N PRO A 27 0.58 7.54 -4.24
CA PRO A 27 1.62 6.63 -4.72
C PRO A 27 3.02 7.02 -4.24
N TYR A 28 3.28 8.31 -3.98
CA TYR A 28 4.55 8.74 -3.39
C TYR A 28 4.70 8.28 -1.93
N VAL A 29 3.61 8.20 -1.15
CA VAL A 29 3.62 7.69 0.23
C VAL A 29 3.96 6.21 0.23
N LEU A 30 3.32 5.46 -0.68
CA LEU A 30 3.63 4.05 -0.86
C LEU A 30 5.11 3.86 -1.22
N ARG A 31 5.67 4.68 -2.13
CA ARG A 31 7.11 4.65 -2.46
C ARG A 31 8.02 4.93 -1.26
N SER A 32 7.68 5.89 -0.41
CA SER A 32 8.41 6.13 0.84
C SER A 32 8.40 4.89 1.73
N TRP A 33 7.23 4.25 1.89
CA TRP A 33 7.13 3.03 2.68
C TRP A 33 7.82 1.84 2.03
N GLU A 34 7.85 1.73 0.71
CA GLU A 34 8.64 0.70 0.02
C GLU A 34 10.15 0.88 0.25
N SER A 35 10.61 2.12 0.45
CA SER A 35 12.01 2.42 0.78
C SER A 35 12.33 2.12 2.25
N GLU A 36 11.42 2.43 3.17
CA GLU A 36 11.62 2.17 4.60
C GLU A 36 11.38 0.69 4.98
N PHE A 37 10.43 0.05 4.32
CA PHE A 37 10.04 -1.33 4.53
C PHE A 37 10.35 -2.13 3.27
N PRO A 38 11.57 -2.66 3.11
CA PRO A 38 11.90 -3.52 1.98
C PRO A 38 11.07 -4.82 1.96
N SER A 39 10.44 -5.17 3.08
CA SER A 39 9.47 -6.26 3.20
C SER A 39 8.11 -5.95 2.58
N LEU A 40 7.82 -4.68 2.25
CA LEU A 40 6.58 -4.27 1.60
C LEU A 40 6.62 -4.61 0.10
N GLY A 41 5.81 -5.59 -0.26
CA GLY A 41 5.68 -6.10 -1.61
C GLY A 41 6.85 -6.98 -2.03
N VAL A 42 6.56 -7.94 -2.90
CA VAL A 42 7.52 -8.84 -3.50
C VAL A 42 7.99 -8.27 -4.82
N SER A 43 9.27 -7.92 -4.88
CA SER A 43 9.96 -7.60 -6.14
C SER A 43 10.12 -8.89 -6.97
N ARG A 44 9.44 -8.99 -8.11
CA ARG A 44 9.51 -10.17 -9.00
C ARG A 44 10.76 -10.20 -9.91
N GLY A 45 11.83 -9.53 -9.52
CA GLY A 45 13.06 -9.39 -10.30
C GLY A 45 13.22 -8.00 -10.94
N GLU A 46 14.40 -7.76 -11.51
CA GLU A 46 14.81 -6.50 -12.12
C GLU A 46 13.85 -6.11 -13.26
N GLY A 47 13.25 -4.92 -13.18
CA GLY A 47 12.33 -4.39 -14.19
C GLY A 47 10.86 -4.84 -14.10
N LYS A 48 10.49 -5.70 -13.15
CA LYS A 48 9.07 -6.08 -12.93
C LYS A 48 8.39 -5.22 -11.86
N PRO A 49 7.10 -4.88 -12.03
CA PRO A 49 6.34 -4.16 -11.02
C PRO A 49 6.26 -4.99 -9.73
N ARG A 50 6.43 -4.31 -8.59
CA ARG A 50 6.23 -4.92 -7.27
C ARG A 50 4.77 -5.38 -7.13
N VAL A 51 4.62 -6.56 -6.55
CA VAL A 51 3.32 -7.14 -6.22
C VAL A 51 3.18 -7.24 -4.71
N TYR A 52 2.05 -6.81 -4.18
CA TYR A 52 1.76 -6.79 -2.76
C TYR A 52 0.80 -7.93 -2.47
N ARG A 53 1.02 -8.64 -1.39
CA ARG A 53 0.06 -9.65 -0.92
C ARG A 53 -0.96 -8.99 -0.01
N ARG A 54 -1.93 -9.78 0.42
CA ARG A 54 -2.89 -9.31 1.43
C ARG A 54 -2.21 -8.87 2.73
N GLU A 55 -1.19 -9.62 3.19
CA GLU A 55 -0.35 -9.27 4.34
C GLU A 55 0.30 -7.89 4.20
N ASP A 56 0.80 -7.54 3.01
CA ASP A 56 1.38 -6.23 2.72
C ASP A 56 0.32 -5.12 2.83
N VAL A 57 -0.87 -5.33 2.26
CA VAL A 57 -1.97 -4.37 2.34
C VAL A 57 -2.42 -4.15 3.79
N GLU A 58 -2.52 -5.22 4.58
CA GLU A 58 -2.83 -5.14 6.01
C GLU A 58 -1.76 -4.35 6.77
N LEU A 59 -0.49 -4.49 6.40
CA LEU A 59 0.64 -3.76 6.95
C LEU A 59 0.58 -2.27 6.58
N VAL A 60 0.32 -1.93 5.31
CA VAL A 60 0.09 -0.56 4.82
C VAL A 60 -1.05 0.12 5.58
N LEU A 61 -2.18 -0.56 5.75
CA LEU A 61 -3.32 -0.04 6.51
C LEU A 61 -2.96 0.19 7.99
N ARG A 62 -2.14 -0.69 8.56
CA ARG A 62 -1.67 -0.57 9.93
C ARG A 62 -0.70 0.59 10.11
N ILE A 63 0.27 0.76 9.20
CA ILE A 63 1.17 1.93 9.17
C ILE A 63 0.33 3.20 9.02
N LYS A 64 -0.61 3.24 8.07
CA LYS A 64 -1.52 4.38 7.89
C LYS A 64 -2.23 4.73 9.19
N ARG A 65 -2.78 3.74 9.89
CA ARG A 65 -3.50 3.98 11.15
C ARG A 65 -2.59 4.56 12.23
N LEU A 66 -1.33 4.15 12.28
CA LEU A 66 -0.33 4.72 13.20
C LEU A 66 0.01 6.17 12.82
N VAL A 67 0.27 6.41 11.54
CA VAL A 67 0.66 7.74 11.01
C VAL A 67 -0.48 8.75 11.12
N VAL A 68 -1.69 8.38 10.67
CA VAL A 68 -2.88 9.25 10.66
C VAL A 68 -3.49 9.41 12.06
N GLY A 69 -3.36 8.40 12.92
CA GLY A 69 -3.85 8.46 14.30
C GLY A 69 -3.06 9.41 15.21
N GLU A 70 -1.77 9.60 14.93
CA GLU A 70 -0.86 10.45 15.72
C GLU A 70 -0.64 11.85 15.13
N GLY A 71 -1.35 12.22 14.04
CA GLY A 71 -1.19 13.54 13.42
C GLY A 71 0.17 13.74 12.72
N LEU A 72 0.91 12.67 12.46
CA LEU A 72 2.10 12.70 11.62
C LEU A 72 1.63 12.74 10.16
N THR A 73 1.34 13.94 9.66
CA THR A 73 1.44 14.13 8.22
C THR A 73 2.89 13.80 7.85
N LEU A 74 3.11 12.67 7.17
CA LEU A 74 4.39 12.37 6.48
C LEU A 74 4.75 13.44 5.42
N SER A 75 3.95 14.50 5.30
CA SER A 75 4.33 15.81 4.77
C SER A 75 5.19 16.55 5.81
N GLY A 76 6.41 16.07 6.00
CA GLY A 76 7.48 16.79 6.67
C GLY A 76 8.57 17.16 5.66
N VAL A 77 8.20 17.84 4.57
CA VAL A 77 9.13 18.58 3.70
C VAL A 77 8.42 19.77 3.08
#